data_AF-A0A4R2GYU8-F1
#
_entry.id   AF-A0A4R2GYU8-F1
#
_cell.length_a   1.000
_cell.length_b   1.000
_cell.length_c   1.000
_cell.angle_alpha   90.00
_cell.angle_beta   90.00
_cell.angle_gamma   90.00
#
_symmetry.space_group_name_H-M   'P 1'
#
loop_
_entity.id
_entity.type
_entity.pdbx_description
1 polymer ?
#
loop_
_entity_poly.entity_id
_entity_poly.type
_entity_poly.pdbx_seq_one_letter_code
_entity_poly.pdbx_strand_id
1 'polypeptide(L)'
;MNALIHKGDRIAGVLGRHSVDILRVSLGLIFLGFGVLKFFPSASPAEALVMRTIDTLTLGIIDGRNAVLLTALMECFIGLTLVTGKFLRTGLLVLGLSLVGIMSPLVLFFGDLFPGTPTLEAQYVLKDIVLAAAGLVIAAKALAASPLRLRA
;
A
#
# COMPACT_ATOMS: atom_id res chain seq x y z
N MET A 1 39.71 1.51 -17.04
CA MET A 1 38.77 0.46 -16.54
C MET A 1 38.46 0.61 -15.05
N ASN A 2 39.46 0.62 -14.14
CA ASN A 2 39.24 0.59 -12.68
C ASN A 2 38.49 1.78 -12.06
N ALA A 3 38.67 3.01 -12.57
CA ALA A 3 38.02 4.19 -12.00
C ALA A 3 36.50 4.22 -12.27
N LEU A 4 36.05 3.69 -13.41
CA LEU A 4 34.62 3.60 -13.76
C LEU A 4 33.92 2.52 -12.94
N ILE A 5 34.59 1.38 -12.71
CA ILE A 5 34.08 0.29 -11.87
C ILE A 5 33.93 0.76 -10.42
N HIS A 6 34.96 1.40 -9.84
CA HIS A 6 34.88 1.94 -8.48
C HIS A 6 33.79 3.02 -8.30
N LYS A 7 33.55 3.85 -9.33
CA LYS A 7 32.49 4.85 -9.29
C LYS A 7 31.12 4.17 -9.35
N GLY A 8 30.97 3.12 -10.16
CA GLY A 8 29.79 2.25 -10.23
C GLY A 8 29.50 1.58 -8.88
N ASP A 9 30.49 0.99 -8.24
CA ASP A 9 30.35 0.32 -6.93
C ASP A 9 29.92 1.30 -5.83
N ARG A 10 30.47 2.53 -5.85
CA ARG A 10 30.10 3.58 -4.90
C ARG A 10 28.66 4.05 -5.11
N ILE A 11 28.23 4.22 -6.36
CA ILE A 11 26.84 4.61 -6.69
C ILE A 11 25.87 3.50 -6.29
N ALA A 12 26.18 2.24 -6.61
CA ALA A 12 25.39 1.09 -6.20
C ALA A 12 25.27 0.99 -4.67
N GLY A 13 26.35 1.25 -3.93
CA GLY A 13 26.35 1.26 -2.47
C GLY A 13 25.46 2.35 -1.84
N VAL A 14 25.43 3.55 -2.42
CA VAL A 14 24.56 4.66 -1.96
C VAL A 14 23.09 4.37 -2.33
N LEU A 15 22.83 3.96 -3.58
CA LEU A 15 21.50 3.61 -4.04
C LEU A 15 20.91 2.46 -3.21
N GLY A 16 21.67 1.40 -2.95
CA GLY A 16 21.23 0.27 -2.13
C GLY A 16 20.92 0.66 -0.69
N ARG A 17 21.64 1.63 -0.12
CA ARG A 17 21.43 2.08 1.27
C ARG A 17 20.15 2.89 1.42
N HIS A 18 19.80 3.71 0.44
CA HIS A 18 18.64 4.62 0.52
C HIS A 18 17.39 4.14 -0.22
N SER A 19 17.51 3.20 -1.15
CA SER A 19 16.40 2.75 -2.01
C SER A 19 15.18 2.30 -1.21
N VAL A 20 15.38 1.49 -0.16
CA VAL A 20 14.26 0.99 0.65
C VAL A 20 13.63 2.08 1.51
N ASP A 21 14.41 3.06 1.98
CA ASP A 21 13.86 4.17 2.76
C ASP A 21 13.07 5.13 1.86
N ILE A 22 13.57 5.41 0.66
CA ILE A 22 12.84 6.16 -0.37
C ILE A 22 11.56 5.41 -0.73
N LEU A 23 11.64 4.10 -0.99
CA LEU A 23 10.48 3.27 -1.31
C LEU A 23 9.42 3.31 -0.20
N ARG A 24 9.85 3.21 1.07
CA ARG A 24 8.98 3.31 2.24
C ARG A 24 8.26 4.65 2.31
N VAL A 25 9.00 5.77 2.17
CA VAL A 25 8.41 7.11 2.25
C VAL A 25 7.48 7.35 1.06
N SER A 26 7.88 6.98 -0.16
CA SER A 26 7.03 7.10 -1.36
C SER A 26 5.73 6.31 -1.23
N LEU A 27 5.81 5.06 -0.79
CA LEU A 27 4.63 4.24 -0.54
C LEU A 27 3.72 4.89 0.52
N GLY A 28 4.30 5.38 1.61
CA GLY A 28 3.56 6.07 2.66
C GLY A 28 2.86 7.35 2.18
N LEU A 29 3.52 8.15 1.34
CA LEU A 29 2.95 9.35 0.75
C LEU A 29 1.79 9.03 -0.20
N ILE A 30 1.88 7.97 -0.99
CA ILE A 30 0.80 7.51 -1.87
C ILE A 30 -0.43 7.12 -1.04
N PHE A 31 -0.25 6.32 0.01
CA PHE A 31 -1.33 5.94 0.93
C PHE A 31 -1.93 7.15 1.66
N LEU A 32 -1.10 8.09 2.13
CA LEU A 32 -1.60 9.34 2.73
C LEU A 32 -2.43 10.15 1.75
N GLY A 33 -1.92 10.36 0.53
CA GLY A 33 -2.60 11.15 -0.49
C GLY A 33 -3.96 10.56 -0.83
N PHE A 34 -4.02 9.25 -1.11
CA PHE A 34 -5.28 8.57 -1.41
C PHE A 34 -6.23 8.52 -0.21
N GLY A 35 -5.72 8.33 1.01
CA GLY A 35 -6.53 8.33 2.22
C GLY A 35 -7.15 9.71 2.49
N VAL A 36 -6.38 10.78 2.36
CA VAL A 36 -6.87 12.16 2.58
C VAL A 36 -7.95 12.52 1.56
N LEU A 37 -7.78 12.15 0.29
CA LEU A 37 -8.78 12.41 -0.75
C LEU A 37 -10.13 11.78 -0.44
N LYS A 38 -10.16 10.60 0.22
CA LYS A 38 -11.41 9.91 0.55
C LYS A 38 -12.26 10.65 1.58
N PHE A 39 -11.73 11.61 2.34
CA PHE A 39 -12.56 12.45 3.24
C PHE A 39 -13.46 13.43 2.49
N PHE A 40 -13.16 13.72 1.22
CA PHE A 40 -13.96 14.61 0.39
C PHE A 40 -14.89 13.77 -0.50
N PRO A 41 -16.22 14.01 -0.47
CA PRO A 41 -17.16 13.30 -1.32
C PRO A 41 -16.82 13.45 -2.81
N SER A 42 -16.91 12.36 -3.57
CA SER A 42 -16.69 12.33 -5.02
C SER A 42 -15.28 12.70 -5.50
N ALA A 43 -14.32 12.85 -4.59
CA ALA A 43 -12.93 13.17 -4.94
C ALA A 43 -12.11 11.93 -5.33
N SER A 44 -12.55 10.72 -4.93
CA SER A 44 -11.86 9.47 -5.25
C SER A 44 -12.57 8.71 -6.38
N PRO A 45 -11.90 8.42 -7.50
CA PRO A 45 -12.48 7.60 -8.57
C PRO A 45 -12.87 6.19 -8.10
N ALA A 46 -12.21 5.68 -7.06
CA ALA A 46 -12.46 4.35 -6.52
C ALA A 46 -13.57 4.31 -5.45
N GLU A 47 -14.25 5.43 -5.16
CA GLU A 47 -15.24 5.52 -4.08
C GLU A 47 -16.36 4.48 -4.22
N ALA A 48 -16.98 4.39 -5.40
CA ALA A 48 -18.05 3.42 -5.65
C ALA A 48 -17.57 1.96 -5.54
N LEU A 49 -16.35 1.68 -6.00
CA LEU A 49 -15.76 0.35 -5.86
C LEU A 49 -15.55 0.00 -4.39
N VAL A 50 -14.92 0.91 -3.62
CA VAL A 50 -14.67 0.73 -2.18
C VAL A 50 -15.96 0.45 -1.41
N MET A 51 -17.03 1.22 -1.68
CA MET A 51 -18.33 1.01 -1.03
C MET A 51 -18.83 -0.42 -1.27
N ARG A 52 -18.90 -0.85 -2.53
CA ARG A 52 -19.36 -2.20 -2.90
C ARG A 52 -18.49 -3.30 -2.30
N THR A 53 -17.17 -3.10 -2.30
CA THR A 53 -16.22 -4.09 -1.78
C THR A 53 -16.37 -4.29 -0.29
N ILE A 54 -16.37 -3.22 0.51
CA ILE A 54 -16.50 -3.32 1.96
C ILE A 54 -17.88 -3.82 2.35
N ASP A 55 -18.93 -3.38 1.69
CA ASP A 55 -20.28 -3.90 1.88
C ASP A 55 -20.33 -5.43 1.70
N THR A 56 -19.76 -5.92 0.59
CA THR A 56 -19.71 -7.36 0.28
C THR A 56 -18.84 -8.13 1.29
N LEU A 57 -17.65 -7.60 1.63
CA LEU A 57 -16.73 -8.26 2.58
C LEU A 57 -17.26 -8.27 4.01
N THR A 58 -18.09 -7.29 4.38
CA THR A 58 -18.69 -7.18 5.72
C THR A 58 -20.10 -7.73 5.78
N LEU A 59 -20.58 -8.37 4.71
CA LEU A 59 -21.94 -8.93 4.61
C LEU A 59 -23.03 -7.87 4.90
N GLY A 60 -22.81 -6.63 4.47
CA GLY A 60 -23.74 -5.51 4.64
C GLY A 60 -23.68 -4.82 6.01
N ILE A 61 -22.72 -5.17 6.88
CA ILE A 61 -22.60 -4.51 8.21
C ILE A 61 -22.03 -3.10 8.08
N ILE A 62 -21.10 -2.88 7.13
CA ILE A 62 -20.48 -1.58 6.88
C ILE A 62 -20.71 -1.21 5.41
N ASP A 63 -21.48 -0.16 5.17
CA ASP A 63 -21.89 0.25 3.84
C ASP A 63 -21.61 1.74 3.56
N GLY A 64 -21.84 2.12 2.31
CA GLY A 64 -21.87 3.50 1.83
C GLY A 64 -20.69 4.34 2.33
N ARG A 65 -20.99 5.49 2.94
CA ARG A 65 -19.95 6.44 3.35
C ARG A 65 -19.06 5.91 4.48
N ASN A 66 -19.57 5.03 5.34
CA ASN A 66 -18.81 4.47 6.45
C ASN A 66 -17.67 3.57 5.95
N ALA A 67 -17.91 2.80 4.89
CA ALA A 67 -16.88 2.02 4.22
C ALA A 67 -15.72 2.90 3.69
N VAL A 68 -16.07 4.04 3.08
CA VAL A 68 -15.09 4.99 2.52
C VAL A 68 -14.30 5.67 3.64
N LEU A 69 -14.97 6.08 4.72
CA LEU A 69 -14.30 6.70 5.87
C LEU A 69 -13.39 5.72 6.61
N LEU A 70 -13.82 4.47 6.78
CA LEU A 70 -12.99 3.42 7.37
C LEU A 70 -11.71 3.22 6.57
N THR A 71 -11.83 3.08 5.25
CA THR A 71 -10.67 2.93 4.37
C THR A 71 -9.78 4.18 4.37
N ALA A 72 -10.36 5.39 4.38
CA ALA A 72 -9.61 6.64 4.49
C ALA A 72 -8.74 6.69 5.76
N LEU A 73 -9.31 6.30 6.91
CA LEU A 73 -8.60 6.25 8.19
C LEU A 73 -7.46 5.23 8.16
N MET A 74 -7.72 4.03 7.63
CA MET A 74 -6.70 2.98 7.52
C MET A 74 -5.55 3.42 6.60
N GLU A 75 -5.85 4.01 5.45
CA GLU A 75 -4.84 4.49 4.51
C GLU A 75 -4.01 5.63 5.09
N CYS A 76 -4.64 6.57 5.80
CA CYS A 76 -3.91 7.61 6.52
C CYS A 76 -3.02 7.04 7.63
N PHE A 77 -3.50 6.05 8.39
CA PHE A 77 -2.70 5.39 9.41
C PHE A 77 -1.48 4.67 8.81
N ILE A 78 -1.69 3.88 7.76
CA ILE A 78 -0.61 3.21 7.01
C ILE A 78 0.38 4.25 6.51
N GLY A 79 -0.11 5.30 5.86
CA GLY A 79 0.72 6.32 5.26
C GLY A 79 1.56 7.08 6.29
N LEU A 80 0.99 7.47 7.43
CA LEU A 80 1.71 8.14 8.52
C LEU A 80 2.78 7.23 9.13
N THR A 81 2.47 5.96 9.39
CA THR A 81 3.43 5.00 9.96
C THR A 81 4.57 4.71 8.98
N LEU A 82 4.27 4.56 7.69
CA LEU A 82 5.26 4.39 6.64
C LEU A 82 6.12 5.65 6.44
N VAL A 83 5.58 6.87 6.44
CA VAL A 83 6.38 8.09 6.27
C VAL A 83 7.27 8.34 7.48
N THR A 84 6.69 8.32 8.69
CA THR A 84 7.42 8.66 9.92
C THR A 84 8.33 7.54 10.42
N GLY A 85 8.07 6.29 10.02
CA GLY A 85 8.74 5.10 10.55
C GLY A 85 8.30 4.72 11.97
N LYS A 86 7.39 5.48 12.59
CA LYS A 86 6.83 5.17 13.91
C LYS A 86 5.76 4.08 13.76
N PHE A 87 5.75 3.12 14.68
CA PHE A 87 4.85 1.95 14.62
C PHE A 87 4.91 1.19 13.29
N LEU A 88 6.07 1.18 12.62
CA LEU A 88 6.21 0.65 11.26
C LEU A 88 5.71 -0.79 11.11
N ARG A 89 5.94 -1.66 12.10
CA ARG A 89 5.46 -3.06 12.06
C ARG A 89 3.94 -3.15 12.06
N THR A 90 3.29 -2.37 12.92
CA THR A 90 1.83 -2.28 12.96
C THR A 90 1.30 -1.70 11.65
N GLY A 91 1.93 -0.63 11.15
CA GLY A 91 1.60 -0.04 9.85
C GLY A 91 1.68 -1.04 8.69
N LEU A 92 2.73 -1.87 8.67
CA LEU A 92 2.92 -2.92 7.65
C LEU A 92 1.90 -4.06 7.78
N LEU A 93 1.51 -4.45 9.01
CA LEU A 93 0.44 -5.42 9.22
C LEU A 93 -0.90 -4.88 8.69
N VAL A 94 -1.23 -3.64 9.03
CA VAL A 94 -2.44 -2.97 8.54
C VAL A 94 -2.40 -2.83 7.02
N LEU A 95 -1.25 -2.44 6.44
CA LEU A 95 -1.04 -2.41 4.98
C LEU A 95 -1.34 -3.77 4.34
N GLY A 96 -0.81 -4.86 4.89
CA GLY A 96 -1.05 -6.20 4.37
C GLY A 96 -2.52 -6.57 4.36
N LEU A 97 -3.23 -6.32 5.47
CA LEU A 97 -4.68 -6.54 5.57
C LEU A 97 -5.46 -5.65 4.59
N SER A 98 -5.11 -4.37 4.50
CA SER A 98 -5.74 -3.44 3.58
C SER A 98 -5.53 -3.85 2.13
N LEU A 99 -4.35 -4.33 1.74
CA LEU A 99 -4.09 -4.79 0.37
C LEU A 99 -4.95 -6.01 0.00
N VAL A 100 -5.20 -6.94 0.93
CA VAL A 100 -6.16 -8.03 0.69
C VAL A 100 -7.55 -7.47 0.39
N GLY A 101 -8.01 -6.49 1.18
CA GLY A 101 -9.29 -5.81 0.95
C GLY A 101 -9.34 -5.08 -0.40
N ILE A 102 -8.32 -4.27 -0.70
CA ILE A 102 -8.25 -3.47 -1.93
C ILE A 102 -8.19 -4.36 -3.17
N MET A 103 -7.51 -5.52 -3.10
CA MET A 103 -7.37 -6.46 -4.23
C MET A 103 -8.54 -7.43 -4.38
N SER A 104 -9.37 -7.61 -3.36
CA SER A 104 -10.51 -8.51 -3.41
C SER A 104 -11.50 -8.29 -4.57
N PRO A 105 -11.72 -7.07 -5.12
CA PRO A 105 -12.56 -6.85 -6.30
C PRO A 105 -12.11 -7.61 -7.54
N LEU A 106 -10.82 -7.91 -7.68
CA LEU A 106 -10.31 -8.73 -8.78
C LEU A 106 -10.87 -10.15 -8.76
N VAL A 107 -11.38 -10.61 -7.63
CA VAL A 107 -12.03 -11.92 -7.50
C VAL A 107 -13.55 -11.73 -7.42
N LEU A 108 -14.01 -10.81 -6.58
CA LEU A 108 -15.44 -10.61 -6.30
C LEU A 108 -16.22 -10.01 -7.49
N PHE A 109 -15.60 -9.10 -8.23
CA PHE A 109 -16.25 -8.31 -9.29
C PHE A 109 -15.48 -8.36 -10.60
N PHE A 110 -14.81 -9.49 -10.89
CA PHE A 110 -13.95 -9.61 -12.07
C PHE A 110 -14.68 -9.27 -13.38
N GLY A 111 -15.93 -9.73 -13.55
CA GLY A 111 -16.74 -9.43 -14.73
C GLY A 111 -17.03 -7.93 -14.92
N ASP A 112 -17.21 -7.19 -13.82
CA ASP A 112 -17.46 -5.74 -13.86
C ASP A 112 -16.17 -4.96 -14.18
N LEU A 113 -15.02 -5.45 -13.69
CA LEU A 113 -13.72 -4.82 -13.91
C LEU A 113 -13.14 -5.11 -15.30
N PHE A 114 -13.53 -6.23 -15.90
CA PHE A 114 -13.01 -6.69 -17.20
C PHE A 114 -14.14 -7.09 -18.17
N PRO A 115 -15.06 -6.17 -18.55
CA PRO A 115 -16.13 -6.46 -19.52
C PRO A 115 -15.62 -6.61 -20.98
N GLY A 116 -14.31 -6.61 -21.18
CA GLY A 116 -13.62 -6.76 -22.46
C GLY A 116 -12.24 -6.10 -22.41
N THR A 117 -12.21 -4.81 -22.03
CA THR A 117 -10.99 -4.07 -21.68
C THR A 117 -11.02 -3.66 -20.20
N PRO A 118 -9.86 -3.44 -19.55
CA PRO A 118 -9.84 -3.09 -18.13
C PRO A 118 -10.43 -1.70 -17.90
N THR A 119 -11.40 -1.61 -17.00
CA THR A 119 -11.94 -0.31 -16.55
C THR A 119 -10.87 0.52 -15.84
N LEU A 120 -11.16 1.80 -15.58
CA LEU A 120 -10.25 2.64 -14.79
C LEU A 120 -10.05 2.05 -13.40
N GLU A 121 -11.12 1.56 -12.76
CA GLU A 121 -11.06 0.90 -11.46
C GLU A 121 -10.18 -0.35 -11.51
N ALA A 122 -10.30 -1.15 -12.58
CA ALA A 122 -9.46 -2.33 -12.77
C ALA A 122 -7.98 -1.97 -12.86
N GLN A 123 -7.65 -0.89 -13.57
CA GLN A 123 -6.27 -0.38 -13.67
C GLN A 123 -5.77 0.15 -12.32
N TYR A 124 -6.63 0.85 -11.57
CA TYR A 124 -6.31 1.37 -10.23
C TYR A 124 -5.98 0.25 -9.24
N VAL A 125 -6.74 -0.83 -9.28
CA VAL A 125 -6.52 -2.01 -8.41
C VAL A 125 -5.30 -2.78 -8.91
N LEU A 126 -5.14 -3.02 -10.21
CA LEU A 126 -4.04 -3.81 -10.74
C LEU A 126 -2.66 -3.22 -10.42
N LYS A 127 -2.52 -1.88 -10.42
CA LYS A 127 -1.24 -1.24 -10.07
C LYS A 127 -0.79 -1.52 -8.63
N ASP A 128 -1.70 -1.86 -7.73
CA ASP A 128 -1.38 -2.07 -6.32
C ASP A 128 -0.61 -3.36 -6.07
N ILE A 129 -0.49 -4.24 -7.07
CA ILE A 129 0.48 -5.35 -7.05
C ILE A 129 1.90 -4.80 -6.82
N VAL A 130 2.24 -3.66 -7.41
CA VAL A 130 3.54 -2.99 -7.21
C VAL A 130 3.65 -2.46 -5.78
N LEU A 131 2.57 -1.92 -5.22
CA LEU A 131 2.54 -1.44 -3.83
C LEU A 131 2.67 -2.59 -2.84
N ALA A 132 2.06 -3.74 -3.12
CA ALA A 132 2.19 -4.96 -2.35
C ALA A 132 3.63 -5.48 -2.36
N ALA A 133 4.26 -5.54 -3.54
CA ALA A 133 5.67 -5.92 -3.67
C ALA A 133 6.58 -4.95 -2.90
N ALA A 134 6.33 -3.64 -2.98
CA ALA A 134 7.06 -2.64 -2.20
C ALA A 134 6.89 -2.85 -0.69
N GLY A 135 5.66 -3.13 -0.24
CA GLY A 135 5.35 -3.48 1.14
C GLY A 135 6.15 -4.67 1.65
N LEU A 136 6.27 -5.73 0.84
CA LEU A 136 7.09 -6.91 1.18
C LEU A 136 8.57 -6.56 1.33
N VAL A 137 9.14 -5.76 0.42
CA VAL A 137 10.54 -5.32 0.50
C VAL A 137 10.79 -4.50 1.78
N ILE A 138 9.88 -3.57 2.10
CA ILE A 138 9.97 -2.75 3.31
C ILE A 138 9.83 -3.64 4.56
N ALA A 139 8.89 -4.58 4.56
CA ALA A 139 8.69 -5.51 5.67
C ALA A 139 9.89 -6.41 5.90
N ALA A 140 10.51 -6.96 4.85
CA ALA A 140 11.72 -7.76 4.95
C ALA A 140 12.85 -6.97 5.62
N LYS A 141 13.10 -5.71 5.21
CA LYS A 141 14.09 -4.83 5.87
C LYS A 141 13.74 -4.57 7.34
N ALA A 142 12.48 -4.26 7.63
CA ALA A 142 12.01 -3.92 8.99
C ALA A 142 12.08 -5.11 9.96
N LEU A 143 11.86 -6.34 9.47
CA LEU A 143 11.96 -7.57 10.24
C LEU A 143 13.42 -8.02 10.42
N ALA A 144 14.26 -7.90 9.38
CA ALA A 144 15.69 -8.25 9.45
C ALA A 144 16.49 -7.34 10.40
N ALA A 145 16.08 -6.08 10.57
CA ALA A 145 16.67 -5.16 11.55
C ALA A 145 16.39 -5.56 13.02
N SER A 146 15.61 -6.62 13.26
CA SER A 146 15.28 -7.15 14.57
C SER A 146 16.08 -8.42 14.85
N PRO A 147 17.32 -8.35 15.37
CA PRO A 147 17.88 -9.51 16.04
C PRO A 147 16.96 -9.76 17.24
N LEU A 148 16.30 -10.93 17.25
CA LEU A 148 15.78 -11.50 18.49
C LEU A 148 16.94 -11.48 19.48
N ARG A 149 16.92 -10.54 20.42
CA ARG A 149 17.68 -10.64 21.66
C ARG A 149 17.09 -11.82 22.42
N LEU A 150 17.43 -13.03 22.00
CA LEU A 150 17.46 -14.19 22.86
C LEU A 150 18.60 -13.93 23.86
N ARG A 151 18.29 -13.13 24.88
CA ARG A 151 18.94 -13.23 26.18
C ARG A 151 18.27 -14.39 26.88
N ALA A 152 18.85 -15.57 26.72
CA ALA A 152 18.76 -16.65 27.68
C ALA A 152 20.15 -16.83 28.28
#